data_AF-A0A7W0M130-F1
#
_entry.id   AF-A0A7W0M130-F1
#
_cell.length_a   1.000
_cell.length_b   1.000
_cell.length_c   1.000
_cell.angle_alpha   90.00
_cell.angle_beta   90.00
_cell.angle_gamma   90.00
#
_symmetry.space_group_name_H-M   'P 1'
#
loop_
_entity.id
_entity.type
_entity.pdbx_description
1 polymer ?
#
loop_
_entity_poly.entity_id
_entity_poly.type
_entity_poly.pdbx_seq_one_letter_code
_entity_poly.pdbx_strand_id
1 'polypeptide(L)'
;MRSNGLTARAYTPITDLDPRVAGALLDELKEQGVAAYTKPIESSSTMGFDRPEFRVDVKERLYVDTAASAQVRDLISAKDPALIDESDDLTWAQIVAGFDLPMTSPVAPWPANEDVDETEDSDAADVPDDRRVPAAEDPQDAMAGAATAKVRAPDSEDRFVPDPPPPLPKLEPYKLAAWIGLIGGPALLVLSALFALTLPVWLSVLAVGGFVGGFVTLVATMKDRSDADGDPDNGAVV
;
A
#
# COMPACT_ATOMS: atom_id res chain seq x y z
N MET A 1 -23.51 -2.40 12.03
CA MET A 1 -23.66 -3.26 10.84
C MET A 1 -25.13 -3.63 10.74
N ARG A 2 -25.76 -3.47 9.57
CA ARG A 2 -27.16 -3.84 9.32
C ARG A 2 -27.18 -4.88 8.20
N SER A 3 -28.01 -5.91 8.26
CA SER A 3 -28.10 -6.92 7.21
C SER A 3 -29.54 -7.19 6.82
N ASN A 4 -29.75 -7.73 5.61
CA ASN A 4 -31.08 -8.08 5.13
C ASN A 4 -31.56 -9.49 5.56
N GLY A 5 -30.75 -10.18 6.37
CA GLY A 5 -31.06 -11.50 6.94
C GLY A 5 -30.72 -12.69 6.04
N LEU A 6 -30.22 -12.46 4.83
CA LEU A 6 -29.72 -13.49 3.93
C LEU A 6 -28.19 -13.66 4.09
N THR A 7 -27.69 -14.86 3.83
CA THR A 7 -26.27 -15.20 3.94
C THR A 7 -25.67 -15.63 2.61
N ALA A 8 -24.44 -15.20 2.33
CA ALA A 8 -23.65 -15.62 1.17
C ALA A 8 -22.31 -16.19 1.60
N ARG A 9 -21.65 -16.90 0.68
CA ARG A 9 -20.30 -17.47 0.91
C ARG A 9 -19.22 -16.40 0.93
N ALA A 10 -19.35 -15.37 0.10
CA ALA A 10 -18.38 -14.28 -0.02
C ALA A 10 -19.12 -12.96 -0.29
N TYR A 11 -18.62 -11.88 0.30
CA TYR A 11 -19.21 -10.55 0.16
C TYR A 11 -18.22 -9.59 -0.46
N THR A 12 -18.67 -8.77 -1.42
CA THR A 12 -17.87 -7.74 -2.06
C THR A 12 -18.48 -6.35 -1.85
N PRO A 13 -17.67 -5.31 -1.56
CA PRO A 13 -18.17 -3.95 -1.41
C PRO A 13 -18.58 -3.37 -2.77
N ILE A 14 -19.75 -2.73 -2.83
CA ILE A 14 -20.29 -2.17 -4.09
C ILE A 14 -20.19 -0.66 -4.13
N THR A 15 -20.71 0.03 -3.11
CA THR A 15 -20.74 1.50 -3.07
C THR A 15 -20.96 2.01 -1.63
N ASP A 16 -20.66 3.28 -1.41
CA ASP A 16 -20.86 3.99 -0.14
C ASP A 16 -22.13 4.86 -0.22
N LEU A 17 -23.11 4.58 0.63
CA LEU A 17 -24.46 5.11 0.55
C LEU A 17 -24.79 6.02 1.74
N ASP A 18 -25.78 6.91 1.55
CA ASP A 18 -26.44 7.57 2.68
C ASP A 18 -27.19 6.53 3.55
N PRO A 19 -27.13 6.62 4.90
CA PRO A 19 -27.80 5.71 5.83
C PRO A 19 -29.32 5.54 5.61
N ARG A 20 -29.99 6.51 4.96
CA ARG A 20 -31.41 6.47 4.60
C ARG A 20 -31.67 5.60 3.36
N VAL A 21 -30.77 5.67 2.37
CA VAL A 21 -30.85 4.87 1.14
C VAL A 21 -30.44 3.42 1.41
N ALA A 22 -29.43 3.23 2.26
CA ALA A 22 -28.93 1.92 2.69
C ALA A 22 -30.04 0.95 3.13
N GLY A 23 -31.02 1.42 3.92
CA GLY A 23 -32.12 0.59 4.39
C GLY A 23 -33.04 0.11 3.25
N ALA A 24 -33.47 1.02 2.38
CA ALA A 24 -34.34 0.70 1.26
C ALA A 24 -33.67 -0.28 0.28
N LEU A 25 -32.37 -0.12 0.04
CA LEU A 25 -31.63 -1.00 -0.84
C LEU A 25 -31.43 -2.40 -0.24
N LEU A 26 -31.24 -2.52 1.07
CA LEU A 26 -31.18 -3.83 1.75
C LEU A 26 -32.51 -4.60 1.63
N ASP A 27 -33.64 -3.90 1.76
CA ASP A 27 -34.96 -4.51 1.61
C ASP A 27 -35.20 -4.96 0.16
N GLU A 28 -34.83 -4.14 -0.83
CA GLU A 28 -34.95 -4.51 -2.24
C GLU A 28 -34.04 -5.70 -2.61
N LEU A 29 -32.80 -5.72 -2.12
CA LEU A 29 -31.89 -6.86 -2.34
C LEU A 29 -32.42 -8.13 -1.67
N LYS A 30 -33.12 -8.01 -0.54
CA LYS A 30 -33.79 -9.14 0.11
C LYS A 30 -34.89 -9.74 -0.77
N GLU A 31 -35.71 -8.89 -1.39
CA GLU A 31 -36.77 -9.31 -2.32
C GLU A 31 -36.20 -10.04 -3.54
N GLN A 32 -35.02 -9.62 -4.00
CA GLN A 32 -34.29 -10.27 -5.10
C GLN A 32 -33.52 -11.52 -4.66
N GLY A 33 -33.53 -11.87 -3.37
CA GLY A 33 -32.82 -13.03 -2.84
C GLY A 33 -31.29 -12.85 -2.76
N VAL A 34 -30.79 -11.62 -2.84
CA VAL A 34 -29.36 -11.32 -2.78
C VAL A 34 -28.95 -11.03 -1.34
N ALA A 35 -27.96 -11.76 -0.81
CA ALA A 35 -27.45 -11.49 0.52
C ALA A 35 -26.68 -10.18 0.58
N ALA A 36 -27.02 -9.31 1.53
CA ALA A 36 -26.41 -8.00 1.65
C ALA A 36 -26.35 -7.50 3.10
N TYR A 37 -25.33 -6.70 3.39
CA TYR A 37 -25.19 -5.97 4.64
C TYR A 37 -24.51 -4.62 4.44
N THR A 38 -24.70 -3.71 5.39
CA THR A 38 -24.04 -2.42 5.42
C THR A 38 -23.17 -2.25 6.65
N LYS A 39 -22.03 -1.57 6.47
CA LYS A 39 -21.11 -1.20 7.55
C LYS A 39 -20.97 0.34 7.57
N PRO A 40 -21.22 1.01 8.71
CA PRO A 40 -20.92 2.43 8.84
C PRO A 40 -19.44 2.70 8.57
N ILE A 41 -19.16 3.76 7.81
CA ILE A 41 -17.81 4.23 7.51
C ILE A 41 -17.70 5.70 7.89
N GLU A 42 -16.53 6.08 8.40
CA GLU A 42 -16.18 7.48 8.57
C GLU A 42 -15.59 7.94 7.25
N SER A 43 -16.37 8.68 6.45
CA SER A 43 -15.86 9.27 5.22
C SER A 43 -15.28 10.65 5.56
N SER A 44 -13.96 10.76 5.58
CA SER A 44 -13.28 12.05 5.60
C SER A 44 -13.06 12.52 4.16
N SER A 45 -14.08 13.09 3.53
CA SER A 45 -13.88 13.79 2.25
C SER A 45 -13.09 15.07 2.54
N THR A 46 -11.80 15.07 2.20
CA THR A 46 -10.99 16.30 2.19
C THR A 46 -11.29 17.06 0.90
N MET A 47 -12.35 17.86 0.89
CA MET A 47 -12.67 18.68 -0.28
C MET A 47 -11.98 20.06 -0.17
N GLY A 48 -10.89 20.24 -0.92
CA GLY A 48 -10.33 21.55 -1.26
C GLY A 48 -9.26 22.13 -0.33
N PHE A 49 -8.12 22.52 -0.90
CA PHE A 49 -7.04 23.23 -0.21
C PHE A 49 -7.42 24.65 0.26
N ASP A 50 -8.53 25.21 -0.22
CA ASP A 50 -8.89 26.61 -0.03
C ASP A 50 -9.87 26.86 1.14
N ARG A 51 -10.49 25.79 1.69
CA ARG A 51 -11.33 25.84 2.91
C ARG A 51 -11.70 24.42 3.38
N PRO A 52 -11.21 23.94 4.54
CA PRO A 52 -11.65 22.66 5.08
C PRO A 52 -13.03 22.82 5.73
N GLU A 53 -14.11 22.67 4.95
CA GLU A 53 -15.41 22.37 5.52
C GLU A 53 -15.46 20.87 5.83
N PHE A 54 -15.09 20.50 7.06
CA PHE A 54 -15.26 19.13 7.56
C PHE A 54 -16.76 18.83 7.70
N ARG A 55 -17.40 18.33 6.64
CA ARG A 55 -18.65 17.59 6.77
C ARG A 55 -18.30 16.14 7.02
N VAL A 56 -18.52 15.70 8.26
CA VAL A 56 -18.53 14.27 8.55
C VAL A 56 -19.86 13.73 8.02
N ASP A 57 -19.87 13.34 6.76
CA ASP A 57 -20.97 12.57 6.22
C ASP A 57 -20.78 11.12 6.66
N VAL A 58 -21.62 10.67 7.60
CA VAL A 58 -21.67 9.27 8.02
C VAL A 58 -22.28 8.48 6.87
N LYS A 59 -21.43 7.83 6.06
CA LYS A 59 -21.87 6.93 5.00
C LYS A 59 -21.94 5.50 5.51
N GLU A 60 -22.65 4.64 4.78
CA GLU A 60 -22.62 3.21 4.98
C GLU A 60 -22.15 2.50 3.72
N ARG A 61 -21.13 1.66 3.86
CA ARG A 61 -20.65 0.81 2.78
C ARG A 61 -21.55 -0.39 2.62
N LEU A 62 -22.07 -0.58 1.41
CA LEU A 62 -22.86 -1.75 1.02
C LEU A 62 -21.95 -2.89 0.60
N TYR A 63 -22.16 -4.06 1.20
CA TYR A 63 -21.56 -5.33 0.83
C TYR A 63 -22.65 -6.28 0.35
N VAL A 64 -22.41 -6.96 -0.78
CA VAL A 64 -23.36 -7.90 -1.38
C VAL A 64 -22.69 -9.22 -1.72
N ASP A 65 -23.49 -10.27 -1.95
CA ASP A 65 -23.01 -11.54 -2.49
C ASP A 65 -22.15 -11.32 -3.74
N THR A 66 -20.93 -11.85 -3.70
CA THR A 66 -19.96 -11.74 -4.78
C THR A 66 -20.51 -12.28 -6.10
N ALA A 67 -21.31 -13.36 -6.05
CA ALA A 67 -21.92 -13.97 -7.24
C ALA A 67 -22.99 -13.07 -7.90
N ALA A 68 -23.64 -12.19 -7.11
CA ALA A 68 -24.66 -11.25 -7.60
C ALA A 68 -24.11 -9.84 -7.82
N SER A 69 -22.80 -9.60 -7.60
CA SER A 69 -22.21 -8.26 -7.60
C SER A 69 -22.40 -7.49 -8.91
N ALA A 70 -22.28 -8.17 -10.06
CA ALA A 70 -22.54 -7.56 -11.38
C ALA A 70 -24.01 -7.14 -11.54
N GLN A 71 -24.94 -8.02 -11.17
CA GLN A 71 -26.37 -7.73 -11.21
C GLN A 71 -26.74 -6.53 -10.31
N VAL A 72 -26.14 -6.44 -9.12
CA VAL A 72 -26.39 -5.32 -8.21
C VAL A 72 -25.81 -4.01 -8.74
N ARG A 73 -24.62 -4.04 -9.37
CA ARG A 73 -24.05 -2.84 -10.02
C ARG A 73 -24.95 -2.33 -11.14
N ASP A 74 -25.46 -3.24 -11.97
CA ASP A 74 -26.40 -2.88 -13.04
C ASP A 74 -27.71 -2.30 -12.48
N LEU A 75 -28.22 -2.88 -11.39
CA LEU A 75 -29.42 -2.40 -10.70
C LEU A 75 -29.24 -0.98 -10.16
N ILE A 76 -28.13 -0.71 -9.49
CA ILE A 76 -27.81 0.61 -8.93
C ILE A 76 -27.63 1.63 -10.06
N SER A 77 -26.86 1.27 -11.09
CA SER A 77 -26.61 2.13 -12.26
C SER A 77 -27.89 2.50 -12.99
N ALA A 78 -28.83 1.55 -13.12
CA ALA A 78 -30.11 1.78 -13.79
C ALA A 78 -31.07 2.66 -12.98
N LYS A 79 -31.03 2.57 -11.64
CA LYS A 79 -31.92 3.32 -10.75
C LYS A 79 -31.43 4.73 -10.49
N ASP A 80 -30.18 4.86 -10.10
CA ASP A 80 -29.56 6.14 -9.79
C ASP A 80 -28.04 6.05 -9.96
N PRO A 81 -27.49 6.54 -11.08
CA PRO A 81 -26.05 6.53 -11.30
C PRO A 81 -25.29 7.40 -10.29
N ALA A 82 -25.95 8.34 -9.61
CA ALA A 82 -25.32 9.17 -8.57
C ALA A 82 -25.06 8.42 -7.26
N LEU A 83 -25.60 7.21 -7.09
CA LEU A 83 -25.32 6.35 -5.94
C LEU A 83 -23.99 5.60 -6.05
N ILE A 84 -23.29 5.67 -7.18
CA ILE A 84 -21.97 5.09 -7.34
C ILE A 84 -20.94 6.11 -6.83
N ASP A 85 -20.42 5.86 -5.62
CA ASP A 85 -19.34 6.64 -5.02
C ASP A 85 -18.00 5.98 -5.36
N GLU A 86 -17.13 6.63 -6.13
CA GLU A 86 -15.79 6.14 -6.45
C GLU A 86 -14.75 6.65 -5.44
N SER A 87 -15.00 6.41 -4.15
CA SER A 87 -14.06 6.81 -3.10
C SER A 87 -12.81 5.91 -3.13
N ASP A 88 -11.63 6.47 -2.82
CA ASP A 88 -10.37 5.72 -2.77
C ASP A 88 -10.46 4.53 -1.80
N ASP A 89 -11.11 4.73 -0.66
CA ASP A 89 -11.33 3.69 0.35
C ASP A 89 -12.24 2.57 -0.15
N LEU A 90 -13.22 2.88 -1.02
CA LEU A 90 -14.06 1.87 -1.65
C LEU A 90 -13.26 1.09 -2.68
N THR A 91 -12.52 1.79 -3.54
CA THR A 91 -11.63 1.18 -4.55
C THR A 91 -10.65 0.20 -3.89
N TRP A 92 -10.01 0.61 -2.80
CA TRP A 92 -9.10 -0.26 -2.05
C TRP A 92 -9.82 -1.49 -1.48
N ALA A 93 -11.02 -1.30 -0.89
CA ALA A 93 -11.78 -2.42 -0.34
C ALA A 93 -12.26 -3.40 -1.43
N GLN A 94 -12.54 -2.92 -2.64
CA GLN A 94 -12.88 -3.76 -3.78
C GLN A 94 -11.68 -4.58 -4.26
N ILE A 95 -10.49 -3.98 -4.31
CA ILE A 95 -9.25 -4.70 -4.64
C ILE A 95 -9.01 -5.82 -3.62
N VAL A 96 -9.11 -5.53 -2.32
CA VAL A 96 -8.93 -6.54 -1.27
C VAL A 96 -9.97 -7.65 -1.35
N ALA A 97 -11.24 -7.31 -1.59
CA ALA A 97 -12.31 -8.30 -1.73
C ALA A 97 -12.19 -9.15 -3.02
N GLY A 98 -11.53 -8.63 -4.05
CA GLY A 98 -11.28 -9.32 -5.32
C GLY A 98 -9.99 -10.12 -5.38
N PHE A 99 -9.18 -10.12 -4.31
CA PHE A 99 -7.84 -10.72 -4.32
C PHE A 99 -7.83 -12.21 -4.69
N ASP A 100 -8.78 -12.98 -4.16
CA ASP A 100 -8.89 -14.43 -4.42
C ASP A 100 -9.76 -14.77 -5.65
N LEU A 101 -10.26 -13.75 -6.38
CA LEU A 101 -11.10 -13.99 -7.55
C LEU A 101 -10.24 -14.29 -8.78
N PRO A 102 -10.68 -15.24 -9.64
CA PRO A 102 -9.98 -15.52 -10.87
C PRO A 102 -9.96 -14.27 -11.75
N MET A 103 -8.79 -13.96 -12.32
CA MET A 103 -8.66 -12.87 -13.27
C MET A 103 -9.54 -13.17 -14.49
N THR A 104 -10.41 -12.23 -14.84
CA THR A 104 -11.28 -12.33 -16.04
C THR A 104 -10.56 -11.84 -17.30
N SER A 105 -9.48 -11.06 -17.14
CA SER A 105 -8.64 -10.62 -18.25
C SER A 105 -7.75 -11.79 -18.71
N PRO A 106 -7.71 -12.11 -20.02
CA PRO A 106 -6.82 -13.14 -20.56
C PRO A 106 -5.35 -12.72 -20.56
N VAL A 107 -5.06 -11.44 -20.31
CA VAL A 107 -3.72 -10.87 -20.23
C VAL A 107 -3.50 -10.39 -18.82
N ALA A 108 -2.43 -10.86 -18.18
CA ALA A 108 -2.02 -10.40 -16.86
C ALA A 108 -1.56 -8.92 -16.94
N PRO A 109 -1.74 -8.13 -15.87
CA PRO A 109 -1.38 -6.71 -15.88
C PRO A 109 0.13 -6.47 -15.83
N TRP A 110 0.94 -7.50 -15.62
CA TRP A 110 2.40 -7.45 -15.59
C TRP A 110 3.04 -7.93 -16.91
N PRO A 111 4.32 -7.61 -17.14
CA PRO A 111 5.06 -8.04 -18.33
C PRO A 111 5.17 -9.57 -18.44
N ALA A 112 5.13 -10.09 -19.67
CA ALA A 112 5.21 -11.54 -19.93
C ALA A 112 6.52 -12.20 -19.47
N ASN A 113 7.61 -11.43 -19.28
CA ASN A 113 8.86 -11.97 -18.75
C ASN A 113 8.82 -12.20 -17.22
N GLU A 114 7.73 -11.84 -16.54
CA GLU A 114 7.48 -12.16 -15.13
C GLU A 114 6.52 -13.37 -14.97
N ASP A 115 5.98 -13.91 -16.07
CA ASP A 115 5.14 -15.10 -16.02
C ASP A 115 6.03 -16.32 -15.69
N VAL A 116 5.62 -17.09 -14.68
CA VAL A 116 6.29 -18.32 -14.28
C VAL A 116 5.63 -19.49 -15.00
N ASP A 117 6.40 -20.28 -15.75
CA ASP A 117 5.88 -21.45 -16.45
C ASP A 117 5.47 -22.54 -15.43
N GLU A 118 4.17 -22.83 -15.31
CA GLU A 118 3.62 -23.87 -14.42
C GLU A 118 4.22 -25.27 -14.66
N THR A 119 4.88 -25.49 -15.80
CA THR A 119 5.47 -26.78 -16.19
C THR A 119 6.88 -27.03 -15.66
N GLU A 120 7.60 -26.02 -15.16
CA GLU A 120 8.95 -26.23 -14.61
C GLU A 120 8.93 -26.84 -13.20
N ASP A 121 7.79 -26.75 -12.49
CA ASP A 121 7.62 -27.32 -11.14
C ASP A 121 7.46 -28.85 -11.12
N SER A 122 7.20 -29.52 -12.26
CA SER A 122 7.08 -31.00 -12.26
C SER A 122 8.41 -31.74 -12.34
N ASP A 123 9.47 -31.11 -12.86
CA ASP A 123 10.83 -31.67 -12.87
C ASP A 123 11.74 -31.08 -11.78
N ALA A 124 11.27 -30.05 -11.05
CA ALA A 124 11.90 -29.51 -9.84
C ALA A 124 11.51 -30.26 -8.56
N ALA A 125 10.89 -31.45 -8.66
CA ALA A 125 10.43 -32.28 -7.54
C ALA A 125 11.55 -32.87 -6.64
N ASP A 126 12.79 -32.38 -6.74
CA ASP A 126 13.90 -32.73 -5.85
C ASP A 126 14.60 -31.51 -5.24
N VAL A 127 13.91 -30.36 -5.18
CA VAL A 127 14.24 -29.30 -4.23
C VAL A 127 13.41 -29.53 -2.96
N PRO A 128 14.01 -29.80 -1.79
CA PRO A 128 13.27 -29.93 -0.54
C PRO A 128 12.58 -28.61 -0.22
N ASP A 129 11.28 -28.52 -0.49
CA ASP A 129 10.44 -27.41 -0.05
C ASP A 129 10.23 -27.50 1.47
N ASP A 130 11.12 -26.84 2.20
CA ASP A 130 11.07 -26.68 3.66
C ASP A 130 10.02 -25.62 4.09
N ARG A 131 9.18 -25.12 3.15
CA ARG A 131 8.09 -24.18 3.45
C ARG A 131 6.73 -24.87 3.60
N ARG A 132 6.67 -26.19 3.76
CA ARG A 132 5.43 -26.85 4.19
C ARG A 132 5.09 -26.41 5.62
N VAL A 133 4.36 -25.29 5.72
CA VAL A 133 3.71 -24.87 6.95
C VAL A 133 2.77 -26.01 7.34
N PRO A 134 2.97 -26.69 8.47
CA PRO A 134 2.04 -27.74 8.87
C PRO A 134 0.69 -27.07 9.08
N ALA A 135 -0.34 -27.61 8.43
CA ALA A 135 -1.72 -27.22 8.66
C ALA A 135 -1.94 -27.22 10.18
N ALA A 136 -2.41 -26.09 10.72
CA ALA A 136 -2.61 -25.91 12.15
C ALA A 136 -3.66 -26.91 12.66
N GLU A 137 -3.20 -28.07 13.10
CA GLU A 137 -3.97 -28.98 13.92
C GLU A 137 -3.94 -28.48 15.37
N ASP A 138 -5.09 -28.66 16.02
CA ASP A 138 -5.52 -28.14 17.31
C ASP A 138 -4.39 -28.03 18.39
N PRO A 139 -4.18 -26.87 19.04
CA PRO A 139 -3.05 -26.66 19.97
C PRO A 139 -3.01 -27.55 21.23
N GLN A 140 -3.99 -28.43 21.45
CA GLN A 140 -4.14 -29.15 22.72
C GLN A 140 -3.56 -30.58 22.72
N ASP A 141 -3.26 -31.18 21.56
CA ASP A 141 -2.77 -32.57 21.49
C ASP A 141 -1.24 -32.71 21.32
N ALA A 142 -0.52 -31.61 21.09
CA ALA A 142 0.92 -31.63 20.81
C ALA A 142 1.82 -31.93 22.03
N MET A 143 1.28 -31.98 23.26
CA MET A 143 2.10 -32.11 24.47
C MET A 143 2.33 -33.56 24.94
N ALA A 144 1.73 -34.56 24.27
CA ALA A 144 1.78 -35.97 24.71
C ALA A 144 2.68 -36.91 23.87
N GLY A 145 3.27 -36.45 22.76
CA GLY A 145 3.98 -37.34 21.81
C GLY A 145 5.48 -37.11 21.60
N ALA A 146 6.07 -36.06 22.18
CA ALA A 146 7.41 -35.58 21.77
C ALA A 146 8.60 -36.25 22.49
N ALA A 147 8.47 -37.47 23.00
CA ALA A 147 9.59 -38.23 23.53
C ALA A 147 9.97 -39.32 22.52
N THR A 148 11.10 -39.13 21.82
CA THR A 148 11.78 -40.07 20.90
C THR A 148 11.56 -39.90 19.39
N ALA A 149 11.74 -38.68 18.87
CA ALA A 149 12.22 -38.52 17.50
C ALA A 149 13.48 -37.65 17.54
N LYS A 150 14.65 -38.29 17.39
CA LYS A 150 15.92 -37.58 17.23
C LYS A 150 15.91 -36.99 15.82
N VAL A 151 15.30 -35.81 15.67
CA VAL A 151 15.38 -35.02 14.43
C VAL A 151 16.86 -34.78 14.17
N ARG A 152 17.39 -35.39 13.11
CA ARG A 152 18.69 -35.03 12.55
C ARG A 152 18.52 -33.58 12.10
N ALA A 153 19.09 -32.64 12.84
CA ALA A 153 19.17 -31.26 12.39
C ALA A 153 19.82 -31.28 10.99
N PRO A 154 19.18 -30.68 9.96
CA PRO A 154 19.88 -30.42 8.70
C PRO A 154 21.12 -29.59 9.02
N ASP A 155 22.27 -29.94 8.44
CA ASP A 155 23.53 -29.23 8.68
C ASP A 155 23.29 -27.74 8.43
N SER A 156 23.50 -26.94 9.49
CA SER A 156 23.31 -25.48 9.50
C SER A 156 24.39 -24.74 8.69
N GLU A 157 25.13 -25.48 7.86
CA GLU A 157 26.38 -25.04 7.24
C GLU A 157 26.16 -24.30 5.90
N ASP A 158 24.95 -24.38 5.33
CA ASP A 158 24.59 -23.74 4.05
C ASP A 158 23.54 -22.61 4.21
N ARG A 159 23.40 -22.02 5.40
CA ARG A 159 22.53 -20.84 5.56
C ARG A 159 23.22 -19.64 4.93
N PHE A 160 22.65 -19.14 3.81
CA PHE A 160 23.06 -17.88 3.21
C PHE A 160 23.09 -16.77 4.28
N VAL A 161 24.30 -16.34 4.62
CA VAL A 161 24.52 -15.12 5.40
C VAL A 161 24.78 -14.05 4.35
N PRO A 162 23.87 -13.07 4.19
CA PRO A 162 24.15 -11.97 3.28
C PRO A 162 25.46 -11.33 3.72
N ASP A 163 26.32 -11.02 2.74
CA ASP A 163 27.52 -10.27 3.03
C ASP A 163 27.14 -9.01 3.81
N PRO A 164 27.93 -8.64 4.84
CA PRO A 164 27.64 -7.43 5.60
C PRO A 164 27.52 -6.26 4.62
N PRO A 165 26.47 -5.43 4.73
CA PRO A 165 26.24 -4.36 3.77
C PRO A 165 27.48 -3.45 3.69
N PRO A 166 27.81 -2.94 2.49
CA PRO A 166 28.95 -2.05 2.33
C PRO A 166 28.83 -0.87 3.31
N PRO A 167 29.95 -0.37 3.85
CA PRO A 167 29.91 0.73 4.81
C PRO A 167 29.24 1.95 4.17
N LEU A 168 28.43 2.67 4.95
CA LEU A 168 27.69 3.83 4.47
C LEU A 168 28.64 4.85 3.80
N PRO A 169 28.26 5.39 2.63
CA PRO A 169 29.07 6.38 1.94
C PRO A 169 29.29 7.59 2.86
N LYS A 170 30.55 8.01 2.98
CA LYS A 170 30.92 9.17 3.79
C LYS A 170 30.35 10.43 3.14
N LEU A 171 29.75 11.30 3.93
CA LEU A 171 29.23 12.57 3.43
C LEU A 171 30.40 13.43 2.97
N GLU A 172 30.51 13.66 1.66
CA GLU A 172 31.53 14.55 1.11
C GLU A 172 31.35 15.97 1.65
N PRO A 173 32.44 16.70 1.97
CA PRO A 173 32.37 18.03 2.57
C PRO A 173 31.62 19.04 1.71
N TYR A 174 31.66 18.87 0.38
CA TYR A 174 30.88 19.66 -0.57
C TYR A 174 29.37 19.44 -0.41
N LYS A 175 28.92 18.19 -0.28
CA LYS A 175 27.52 17.84 -0.03
C LYS A 175 27.06 18.38 1.33
N LEU A 176 27.92 18.32 2.34
CA LEU A 176 27.64 18.91 3.65
C LEU A 176 27.44 20.43 3.56
N ALA A 177 28.34 21.13 2.87
CA ALA A 177 28.23 22.59 2.68
C ALA A 177 26.95 22.97 1.92
N ALA A 178 26.54 22.17 0.94
CA ALA A 178 25.31 22.37 0.20
C ALA A 178 24.07 22.25 1.09
N TRP A 179 24.01 21.21 1.93
CA TRP A 179 22.92 21.03 2.91
C TRP A 179 22.89 22.15 3.96
N ILE A 180 24.06 22.58 4.44
CA ILE A 180 24.16 23.72 5.37
C ILE A 180 23.68 25.01 4.71
N GLY A 181 24.03 25.27 3.45
CA GLY A 181 23.53 26.43 2.72
C GLY A 181 22.01 26.36 2.53
N LEU A 182 21.52 25.21 2.05
CA LEU A 182 20.11 24.96 1.73
C LEU A 182 19.19 25.09 2.95
N ILE A 183 19.58 24.55 4.11
CA ILE A 183 18.76 24.60 5.33
C ILE A 183 19.15 25.81 6.19
N GLY A 184 20.45 26.05 6.36
CA GLY A 184 20.96 27.08 7.26
C GLY A 184 20.65 28.49 6.79
N GLY A 185 20.66 28.77 5.49
CA GLY A 185 20.29 30.07 4.94
C GLY A 185 18.86 30.49 5.31
N PRO A 186 17.83 29.72 4.91
CA PRO A 186 16.44 30.01 5.27
C PRO A 186 16.19 29.97 6.78
N ALA A 187 16.75 28.98 7.49
CA ALA A 187 16.59 28.87 8.94
C ALA A 187 17.15 30.09 9.67
N LEU A 188 18.33 30.59 9.27
CA LEU A 188 18.92 31.79 9.85
C LEU A 188 18.01 33.01 9.65
N LEU A 189 17.43 33.18 8.46
CA LEU A 189 16.51 34.29 8.18
C LEU A 189 15.22 34.16 8.99
N VAL A 190 14.65 32.96 9.12
CA VAL A 190 13.45 32.70 9.93
C VAL A 190 13.72 32.97 11.41
N LEU A 191 14.82 32.45 11.98
CA LEU A 191 15.20 32.75 13.36
C LEU A 191 15.42 34.25 13.56
N SER A 192 16.09 34.92 12.62
CA SER A 192 16.29 36.37 12.70
C SER A 192 14.96 37.12 12.77
N ALA A 193 13.96 36.71 11.99
CA ALA A 193 12.63 37.31 12.02
C ALA A 193 11.88 37.01 13.32
N LEU A 194 11.92 35.76 13.81
CA LEU A 194 11.23 35.34 15.03
C LEU A 194 11.78 36.03 16.29
N PHE A 195 13.10 36.20 16.36
CA PHE A 195 13.78 36.82 17.52
C PHE A 195 14.06 38.32 17.33
N ALA A 196 13.55 38.94 16.25
CA ALA A 196 13.81 40.33 15.89
C ALA A 196 15.31 40.71 15.89
N LEU A 197 16.17 39.76 15.50
CA LEU A 197 17.60 40.00 15.39
C LEU A 197 17.89 40.88 14.19
N THR A 198 18.69 41.92 14.39
CA THR A 198 19.19 42.76 13.30
C THR A 198 20.43 42.11 12.70
N LEU A 199 20.25 41.42 11.56
CA LEU A 199 21.37 40.89 10.81
C LEU A 199 22.07 42.01 10.03
N PRO A 200 23.40 42.11 10.10
CA PRO A 200 24.14 42.97 9.18
C PRO A 200 23.95 42.46 7.74
N VAL A 201 23.93 43.39 6.78
CA VAL A 201 23.60 43.10 5.37
C VAL A 201 24.44 41.96 4.78
N TRP A 202 25.72 41.85 5.14
CA TRP A 202 26.59 40.78 4.65
C TRP A 202 26.13 39.38 5.09
N LEU A 203 25.58 39.23 6.31
CA LEU A 203 25.02 37.95 6.77
C LEU A 203 23.73 37.60 6.02
N SER A 204 22.88 38.59 5.75
CA SER A 204 21.67 38.37 4.93
C SER A 204 22.03 37.94 3.50
N VAL A 205 23.04 38.56 2.89
CA VAL A 205 23.54 38.18 1.57
C VAL A 205 24.14 36.77 1.58
N LEU A 206 24.93 36.41 2.60
CA LEU A 206 25.46 35.05 2.74
C LEU A 206 24.36 34.01 2.97
N ALA A 207 23.32 34.33 3.72
CA ALA A 207 22.19 33.42 3.97
C ALA A 207 21.45 33.10 2.66
N VAL A 208 21.12 34.14 1.88
CA VAL A 208 20.44 33.97 0.59
C VAL A 208 21.38 33.32 -0.44
N GLY A 209 22.62 33.76 -0.53
CA GLY A 209 23.62 33.19 -1.44
C GLY A 209 23.94 31.73 -1.13
N GLY A 210 24.03 31.38 0.16
CA GLY A 210 24.22 30.01 0.63
C GLY A 210 23.02 29.11 0.31
N PHE A 211 21.80 29.62 0.48
CA PHE A 211 20.58 28.90 0.09
C PHE A 211 20.56 28.58 -1.40
N VAL A 212 20.74 29.58 -2.25
CA VAL A 212 20.74 29.42 -3.71
C VAL A 212 21.90 28.53 -4.16
N GLY A 213 23.10 28.77 -3.65
CA GLY A 213 24.28 27.96 -3.97
C GLY A 213 24.16 26.51 -3.54
N GLY A 214 23.58 26.24 -2.36
CA GLY A 214 23.33 24.90 -1.85
C GLY A 214 22.28 24.16 -2.68
N PHE A 215 21.19 24.84 -3.06
CA PHE A 215 20.16 24.27 -3.95
C PHE A 215 20.71 23.92 -5.33
N VAL A 216 21.39 24.86 -5.99
CA VAL A 216 21.99 24.65 -7.32
C VAL A 216 23.01 23.51 -7.30
N THR A 217 23.83 23.44 -6.25
CA THR A 217 24.77 22.35 -6.02
C THR A 217 24.07 21.00 -5.98
N LEU A 218 23.00 20.86 -5.18
CA LEU A 218 22.28 19.59 -5.06
C LEU A 218 21.69 19.14 -6.40
N VAL A 219 21.06 20.07 -7.12
CA VAL A 219 20.46 19.81 -8.43
C VAL A 219 21.50 19.40 -9.46
N ALA A 220 22.65 20.08 -9.49
CA ALA A 220 23.74 19.72 -10.40
C ALA A 220 24.30 18.32 -10.08
N THR A 221 24.48 18.00 -8.79
CA THR A 221 25.05 16.72 -8.35
C THR A 221 24.09 15.53 -8.59
N MET A 222 22.77 15.77 -8.67
CA MET A 222 21.81 14.73 -9.02
C MET A 222 22.01 14.18 -10.44
N LYS A 223 22.57 14.98 -11.36
CA LYS A 223 22.77 14.58 -12.76
C LYS A 223 23.94 13.60 -12.96
N ASP A 224 24.97 13.70 -12.14
CA ASP A 224 26.23 12.95 -12.30
C ASP A 224 26.20 11.50 -11.74
N ARG A 225 25.09 11.04 -11.14
CA ARG A 225 24.96 9.67 -10.60
C ARG A 225 24.59 8.59 -11.62
N SER A 226 24.45 8.93 -12.90
CA SER A 226 23.96 7.97 -13.91
C SER A 226 25.02 6.97 -14.41
N ASP A 227 26.32 7.22 -14.20
CA ASP A 227 27.37 6.46 -14.91
C ASP A 227 28.45 5.78 -14.02
N ALA A 228 28.41 5.91 -12.68
CA ALA A 228 29.54 5.52 -11.81
C ALA A 228 29.35 4.25 -10.95
N ASP A 229 28.12 3.78 -10.75
CA ASP A 229 27.84 2.56 -9.96
C ASP A 229 27.20 1.50 -10.87
N GLY A 230 27.93 1.10 -11.91
CA GLY A 230 27.65 -0.13 -12.63
C GLY A 230 28.11 -1.32 -11.80
N ASP A 231 27.35 -1.67 -10.76
CA ASP A 231 27.31 -3.04 -10.26
C ASP A 231 26.40 -3.83 -11.21
N PRO A 232 26.94 -4.66 -12.12
CA PRO A 232 26.14 -5.37 -13.11
C PRO A 232 25.34 -6.53 -12.52
N ASP A 233 25.44 -6.79 -11.21
CA ASP A 233 25.04 -8.05 -10.60
C ASP A 233 23.93 -7.91 -9.54
N ASN A 234 23.10 -6.86 -9.63
CA ASN A 234 21.95 -6.70 -8.73
C ASN A 234 20.71 -6.19 -9.45
N GLY A 235 20.03 -7.11 -10.14
CA GLY A 235 18.71 -6.88 -10.73
C GLY A 235 18.32 -8.03 -11.66
N ALA A 236 17.75 -9.09 -11.09
CA ALA A 236 17.05 -10.20 -11.75
C ALA A 236 17.77 -10.81 -12.97
N VAL A 237 18.39 -11.97 -12.77
CA VAL A 237 18.71 -12.86 -13.90
C VAL A 237 17.40 -13.38 -14.50
N VAL A 238 17.11 -12.96 -15.73
CA VAL A 238 16.16 -13.61 -16.66
C VAL A 238 16.89 -14.64 -17.51
#